data_AF-A0A959RNY7-F1
#
_entry.id   AF-A0A959RNY7-F1
#
_cell.length_a   1.000
_cell.length_b   1.000
_cell.length_c   1.000
_cell.angle_alpha   90.00
_cell.angle_beta   90.00
_cell.angle_gamma   90.00
#
_symmetry.space_group_name_H-M   'P 1'
#
loop_
_entity.id
_entity.type
_entity.pdbx_description
1 polymer ?
#
loop_
_entity_poly.entity_id
_entity_poly.type
_entity_poly.pdbx_seq_one_letter_code
_entity_poly.pdbx_strand_id
1 'polypeptide(L)'
;METKTAPDKLTTEKDFLPLHGTDYIEFYVGNAKQAAHFYKTAFGFQSLAYAGPETGVMDRASYVIRQHKLTFMLTTPIRKDNPIA
;
A
#
# COMPACT_ATOMS: atom_id res chain seq x y z
N MET A 1 19.63 -28.10 10.57
CA MET A 1 19.74 -27.35 9.30
C MET A 1 20.39 -26.03 9.60
N GLU A 2 21.67 -25.90 9.28
CA GLU A 2 22.43 -24.66 9.47
C GLU A 2 22.18 -23.77 8.25
N THR A 3 21.58 -22.60 8.46
CA THR A 3 21.46 -21.58 7.43
C THR A 3 22.81 -20.89 7.24
N LYS A 4 23.42 -21.05 6.07
CA LYS A 4 24.60 -20.29 5.64
C LYS A 4 24.25 -18.80 5.56
N THR A 5 24.67 -18.03 6.54
CA THR A 5 24.72 -16.57 6.43
C THR A 5 25.91 -16.19 5.56
N ALA A 6 25.69 -15.40 4.51
CA ALA A 6 26.77 -14.88 3.66
C ALA A 6 27.67 -13.93 4.48
N PRO A 7 28.98 -13.87 4.21
CA PRO A 7 29.89 -13.01 4.96
C PRO A 7 29.54 -11.54 4.74
N ASP A 8 29.52 -10.79 5.84
CA ASP A 8 29.31 -9.34 5.87
C ASP A 8 30.49 -8.64 5.18
N LYS A 9 30.33 -8.34 3.89
CA LYS A 9 31.24 -7.46 3.16
C LYS A 9 30.97 -6.03 3.60
N LEU A 10 31.56 -5.63 4.73
CA LEU A 10 31.76 -4.23 5.11
C LEU A 10 32.81 -3.59 4.19
N THR A 11 32.48 -3.49 2.91
CA THR A 11 33.14 -2.56 2.00
C THR A 11 32.47 -1.20 2.19
N THR A 12 33.27 -0.17 2.45
CA THR A 12 32.92 1.25 2.46
C THR A 12 32.49 1.74 1.05
N GLU A 13 31.62 0.99 0.37
CA GLU A 13 30.86 1.51 -0.76
C GLU A 13 29.69 2.29 -0.18
N LYS A 14 29.63 3.57 -0.53
CA LYS A 14 28.52 4.44 -0.19
C LYS A 14 27.26 3.79 -0.81
N ASP A 15 26.36 3.30 0.05
CA ASP A 15 25.12 2.67 -0.40
C ASP A 15 24.39 3.61 -1.37
N PHE A 16 24.32 3.21 -2.64
CA PHE A 16 23.78 4.06 -3.71
C PHE A 16 22.25 4.17 -3.63
N LEU A 17 21.60 3.24 -2.92
CA LEU A 17 20.16 3.16 -2.78
C LEU A 17 19.79 2.78 -1.33
N PRO A 18 19.95 3.73 -0.38
CA PRO A 18 19.63 3.46 1.01
C PRO A 18 18.14 3.13 1.16
N LEU A 19 17.85 1.92 1.62
CA LEU A 19 16.48 1.46 1.86
C LEU A 19 16.03 1.90 3.25
N HIS A 20 15.07 2.82 3.31
CA HIS A 20 14.53 3.35 4.57
C HIS A 20 13.37 2.53 5.15
N GLY A 21 12.79 1.63 4.36
CA GLY A 21 11.66 0.77 4.75
C GLY A 21 10.58 0.74 3.69
N THR A 22 9.35 0.47 4.12
CA THR A 22 8.16 0.39 3.26
C THR A 22 7.26 1.58 3.50
N ASP A 23 6.93 2.34 2.44
CA ASP A 23 6.01 3.48 2.53
C ASP A 23 4.55 3.04 2.68
N TYR A 24 4.10 2.19 1.77
CA TYR A 24 2.74 1.63 1.74
C TYR A 24 2.67 0.36 0.88
N ILE A 25 1.56 -0.35 1.00
CA ILE A 25 1.18 -1.45 0.11
C ILE A 25 -0.14 -1.08 -0.57
N GLU A 26 -0.18 -1.18 -1.90
CA GLU A 26 -1.41 -1.02 -2.67
C GLU A 26 -2.06 -2.38 -2.95
N PHE A 27 -3.36 -2.47 -2.68
CA PHE A 27 -4.18 -3.63 -3.02
C PHE A 27 -5.21 -3.23 -4.07
N TYR A 28 -5.21 -3.96 -5.19
CA TYR A 28 -6.30 -3.89 -6.17
C TYR A 28 -7.40 -4.86 -5.74
N VAL A 29 -8.58 -4.30 -5.49
CA VAL A 29 -9.72 -5.02 -4.91
C VAL A 29 -11.01 -4.68 -5.66
N GLY A 30 -11.99 -5.58 -5.60
CA GLY A 30 -13.28 -5.36 -6.24
C GLY A 30 -14.11 -4.22 -5.63
N ASN A 31 -13.96 -3.96 -4.32
CA ASN A 31 -14.64 -2.84 -3.65
C ASN A 31 -13.78 -2.25 -2.52
N ALA A 32 -13.11 -1.14 -2.83
CA ALA A 32 -12.17 -0.46 -1.95
C ALA A 32 -12.87 0.18 -0.74
N LYS A 33 -14.11 0.68 -0.92
CA LYS A 33 -14.88 1.26 0.18
C LYS A 33 -15.23 0.21 1.24
N GLN A 34 -15.67 -0.97 0.79
CA GLN A 34 -15.96 -2.09 1.68
C GLN A 34 -14.69 -2.61 2.36
N ALA A 35 -13.60 -2.79 1.60
CA ALA A 35 -12.32 -3.23 2.15
C ALA A 35 -11.79 -2.24 3.21
N ALA A 36 -11.85 -0.94 2.92
CA ALA A 36 -11.43 0.10 3.87
C ALA A 36 -12.28 0.05 5.13
N HIS A 37 -13.60 -0.07 5.00
CA HIS A 37 -14.50 -0.23 6.14
C HIS A 37 -14.14 -1.47 6.97
N PHE A 38 -13.88 -2.61 6.33
CA PHE A 38 -13.49 -3.84 7.02
C PHE A 38 -12.21 -3.65 7.83
N TYR A 39 -11.13 -3.14 7.23
CA TYR A 39 -9.86 -2.96 7.95
C TYR A 39 -9.94 -1.92 9.07
N LYS A 40 -10.72 -0.85 8.89
CA LYS A 40 -10.98 0.13 9.95
C LYS A 40 -11.71 -0.49 11.13
N THR A 41 -12.78 -1.24 10.87
CA THR A 41 -13.64 -1.79 11.92
C THR A 41 -13.05 -3.02 12.59
N ALA A 42 -12.45 -3.94 11.83
CA ALA A 42 -11.93 -5.20 12.35
C ALA A 42 -10.53 -5.08 12.96
N PHE A 43 -9.69 -4.19 12.43
CA PHE A 43 -8.27 -4.08 12.84
C PHE A 43 -7.90 -2.73 13.48
N GLY A 44 -8.78 -1.73 13.43
CA GLY A 44 -8.57 -0.42 14.07
C GLY A 44 -7.83 0.61 13.21
N PHE A 45 -7.67 0.34 11.92
CA PHE A 45 -7.07 1.31 10.99
C PHE A 45 -7.86 2.62 10.95
N GLN A 46 -7.17 3.72 10.66
CA GLN A 46 -7.78 5.04 10.51
C GLN A 46 -7.72 5.51 9.06
N SER A 47 -8.73 6.27 8.64
CA SER A 47 -8.73 6.93 7.33
C SER A 47 -7.59 7.95 7.26
N LEU A 48 -6.78 7.88 6.21
CA LEU A 48 -5.67 8.79 5.97
C LEU A 48 -5.92 9.70 4.77
N ALA A 49 -6.35 9.13 3.64
CA ALA A 49 -6.60 9.88 2.41
C ALA A 49 -7.63 9.16 1.52
N TYR A 50 -8.18 9.90 0.56
CA TYR A 50 -9.11 9.40 -0.44
C TYR A 50 -8.81 10.03 -1.80
N ALA A 51 -8.91 9.23 -2.85
CA ALA A 51 -8.88 9.70 -4.24
C ALA A 51 -9.96 8.97 -5.04
N GLY A 52 -10.90 9.70 -5.60
CA GLY A 52 -11.95 9.18 -6.48
C GLY A 52 -12.63 10.27 -7.29
N PRO A 53 -13.79 10.01 -7.91
CA PRO A 53 -14.46 10.95 -8.81
C PRO A 53 -14.74 12.31 -8.16
N GLU A 54 -15.03 12.31 -6.87
CA GLU A 54 -15.28 13.51 -6.06
C GLU A 54 -14.04 14.39 -5.90
N THR A 55 -12.85 13.83 -6.14
CA THR A 55 -11.55 14.52 -6.10
C THR A 55 -10.93 14.72 -7.49
N GLY A 56 -11.68 14.44 -8.56
CA GLY A 56 -11.20 14.58 -9.96
C GLY A 56 -10.58 13.31 -10.55
N VAL A 57 -10.48 12.22 -9.79
CA VAL A 57 -9.94 10.93 -10.27
C VAL A 57 -11.08 10.05 -10.77
N MET A 58 -11.27 10.00 -12.09
CA MET A 58 -12.48 9.42 -12.70
C MET A 58 -12.35 7.94 -13.11
N ASP A 59 -11.15 7.38 -13.02
CA ASP A 59 -10.83 6.02 -13.48
C ASP A 59 -10.81 4.98 -12.35
N ARG A 60 -10.61 5.42 -11.10
CA ARG A 60 -10.47 4.57 -9.92
C ARG A 60 -10.97 5.26 -8.65
N ALA A 61 -11.24 4.48 -7.61
CA ALA A 61 -11.44 4.94 -6.25
C ALA A 61 -10.40 4.29 -5.33
N SER A 62 -9.64 5.10 -4.61
CA SER A 62 -8.53 4.68 -3.73
C SER A 62 -8.79 5.20 -2.32
N TYR A 63 -8.80 4.30 -1.34
CA TYR A 63 -8.92 4.61 0.07
C TYR A 63 -7.62 4.28 0.77
N VAL A 64 -6.97 5.29 1.36
CA VAL A 64 -5.75 5.09 2.13
C VAL A 64 -6.11 5.02 3.60
N ILE A 65 -5.67 3.95 4.25
CA ILE A 65 -5.84 3.72 5.67
C ILE A 65 -4.49 3.46 6.33
N ARG A 66 -4.32 3.92 7.58
CA ARG A 66 -3.06 3.78 8.31
C ARG A 66 -3.30 3.37 9.76
N GLN A 67 -2.41 2.52 10.25
CA GLN A 67 -2.28 2.16 11.65
C GLN A 67 -0.79 2.14 12.01
N HIS A 68 -0.36 3.04 12.89
CA HIS A 68 1.06 3.26 13.19
C HIS A 68 1.87 3.49 11.90
N LYS A 69 2.84 2.61 11.61
CA LYS A 69 3.69 2.66 10.42
C LYS A 69 3.13 1.87 9.22
N LEU A 70 2.03 1.13 9.40
CA LEU A 70 1.42 0.34 8.33
C LEU A 70 0.44 1.20 7.53
N THR A 71 0.68 1.31 6.22
CA THR A 71 -0.15 2.08 5.30
C THR A 71 -0.68 1.17 4.21
N PHE A 72 -2.00 1.07 4.09
CA PHE A 72 -2.66 0.36 3.00
C PHE A 72 -3.39 1.34 2.10
N MET A 73 -3.17 1.20 0.79
CA MET A 73 -3.96 1.86 -0.24
C MET A 73 -4.85 0.82 -0.90
N LEU A 74 -6.16 0.96 -0.77
CA LEU A 74 -7.14 0.03 -1.30
C LEU A 74 -7.77 0.68 -2.52
N THR A 75 -7.57 0.09 -3.70
CA THR A 75 -7.94 0.72 -4.97
C THR A 75 -8.91 -0.18 -5.74
N THR A 76 -9.99 0.40 -6.25
CA THR A 76 -10.96 -0.26 -7.12
C THR A 76 -11.08 0.53 -8.43
N PRO A 77 -11.00 -0.15 -9.58
CA PRO A 77 -11.28 0.47 -10.86
C PRO A 77 -12.77 0.83 -10.98
N ILE A 78 -13.06 1.99 -11.55
CA ILE A 78 -14.46 2.42 -11.81
C ILE A 78 -14.92 1.98 -13.21
N ARG A 79 -13.97 1.84 -14.14
CA ARG A 79 -14.22 1.42 -15.53
C ARG A 79 -13.74 -0.01 -15.75
N LYS A 80 -14.47 -0.78 -16.56
CA LYS A 80 -14.13 -2.17 -16.90
C LYS A 80 -12.77 -2.31 -17.59
N ASP A 81 -12.39 -1.33 -18.41
CA ASP A 81 -11.14 -1.39 -19.19
C ASP A 81 -9.95 -0.75 -18.46
N ASN A 82 -9.95 -0.75 -17.13
CA ASN A 82 -8.85 -0.21 -16.35
C ASN A 82 -7.75 -1.30 -16.18
N PRO A 83 -6.46 -0.98 -16.37
CA PRO A 83 -5.35 -1.93 -16.17
C PRO A 83 -5.29 -2.61 -14.79
N ILE A 84 -5.97 -2.06 -13.79
CA ILE A 84 -6.02 -2.59 -12.41
C ILE A 84 -7.31 -3.36 -12.09
N ALA A 85 -8.12 -3.69 -13.11
CA ALA A 85 -9.36 -4.45 -13.00
C ALA A 85 -9.19 -5.96 -13.09
#